data_AF-A0A970EV02-F1
#
_entry.id   AF-A0A970EV02-F1
#
_cell.length_a   1.000
_cell.length_b   1.000
_cell.length_c   1.000
_cell.angle_alpha   90.00
_cell.angle_beta   90.00
_cell.angle_gamma   90.00
#
_symmetry.space_group_name_H-M   'P 1'
#
loop_
_entity.id
_entity.type
_entity.pdbx_description
1 polymer ?
#
loop_
_entity_poly.entity_id
_entity_poly.type
_entity_poly.pdbx_seq_one_letter_code
_entity_poly.pdbx_strand_id
1 'polypeptide(L)'
;VAKSKFIDTHTLDISEKTGDDAYVGATTLNTAIQKACGANKGKFTVALLHSVVATNLENLQLLNYMTYTDSKGITRDLSIGSWNGRSIIVSDALPTKTVLGKGTIYTSYILGEGAFFYENIGAKVPYEMYRDPSTNGGSDILYSRQRKVIHPFGFDYVKKEQASLSPEDTDLENPANWELVFDSEDNPIDVSLIPIARIISLG
;
A
#
# COMPACT_ATOMS: atom_id res chain seq x y z
N VAL A 1 17.80 6.25 13.60
CA VAL A 1 16.94 7.24 14.31
C VAL A 1 15.84 7.79 13.40
N ALA A 2 16.14 8.24 12.17
CA ALA A 2 15.12 8.75 11.25
C ALA A 2 14.08 7.67 10.83
N LYS A 3 14.54 6.44 10.54
CA LYS A 3 13.67 5.30 10.20
C LYS A 3 12.66 4.94 11.29
N SER A 4 13.09 4.88 12.55
CA SER A 4 12.19 4.60 13.67
C SER A 4 11.14 5.69 13.83
N LYS A 5 11.55 6.97 13.68
CA LYS A 5 10.61 8.10 13.69
C LYS A 5 9.54 7.97 12.61
N PHE A 6 9.89 7.54 11.40
CA PHE A 6 8.90 7.27 10.35
C PHE A 6 7.94 6.16 10.76
N ILE A 7 8.46 5.01 11.22
CA ILE A 7 7.63 3.86 11.64
C ILE A 7 6.64 4.29 12.73
N ASP A 8 7.10 5.04 13.72
CA ASP A 8 6.28 5.47 14.86
C ASP A 8 5.19 6.47 14.47
N THR A 9 5.47 7.36 13.51
CA THR A 9 4.53 8.41 13.04
C THR A 9 3.54 7.88 12.02
N HIS A 10 3.98 7.03 11.09
CA HIS A 10 3.18 6.52 9.97
C HIS A 10 2.51 5.17 10.26
N THR A 11 2.72 4.60 11.45
CA THR A 11 1.95 3.45 11.95
C THR A 11 0.98 3.91 13.04
N LEU A 12 -0.31 3.69 12.82
CA LEU A 12 -1.32 3.72 13.88
C LEU A 12 -1.71 2.29 14.24
N ASP A 13 -1.23 1.81 15.39
CA ASP A 13 -1.64 0.52 15.92
C ASP A 13 -2.74 0.72 16.97
N ILE A 14 -3.93 0.19 16.68
CA ILE A 14 -5.07 0.13 17.60
C ILE A 14 -5.41 -1.31 17.98
N SER A 15 -4.69 -2.32 17.46
CA SER A 15 -4.96 -3.74 17.74
C SER A 15 -4.73 -4.14 19.20
N GLU A 16 -4.02 -3.31 19.97
CA GLU A 16 -3.79 -3.51 21.40
C GLU A 16 -4.86 -2.87 22.30
N LYS A 17 -5.76 -2.07 21.73
CA LYS A 17 -6.85 -1.46 22.48
C LYS A 17 -7.93 -2.49 22.82
N THR A 18 -8.81 -2.14 23.74
CA THR A 18 -9.89 -3.02 24.21
C THR A 18 -11.25 -2.57 23.70
N GLY A 19 -12.11 -3.52 23.35
CA GLY A 19 -13.48 -3.25 22.91
C GLY A 19 -13.54 -2.58 21.54
N ASP A 20 -14.55 -1.72 21.35
CA ASP A 20 -14.82 -1.05 20.07
C ASP A 20 -13.66 -0.18 19.56
N ASP A 21 -12.79 0.26 20.47
CA ASP A 21 -11.59 1.05 20.14
C ASP A 21 -10.49 0.25 19.42
N ALA A 22 -10.57 -1.08 19.42
CA ALA A 22 -9.66 -1.95 18.69
C ALA A 22 -10.04 -2.10 17.21
N TYR A 23 -11.24 -1.65 16.85
CA TYR A 23 -11.80 -1.69 15.52
C TYR A 23 -11.69 -0.32 14.82
N VAL A 24 -11.71 -0.31 13.49
CA VAL A 24 -11.67 0.93 12.72
C VAL A 24 -13.01 1.68 12.87
N GLY A 25 -13.00 2.73 13.69
CA GLY A 25 -14.12 3.65 13.85
C GLY A 25 -14.01 4.96 13.04
N ALA A 26 -14.96 5.88 13.28
CA ALA A 26 -15.10 7.15 12.56
C ALA A 26 -13.89 8.10 12.64
N THR A 27 -13.15 8.06 13.75
CA THR A 27 -12.01 8.96 14.00
C THR A 27 -10.68 8.36 13.56
N THR A 28 -10.60 7.04 13.36
CA THR A 28 -9.36 6.29 13.11
C THR A 28 -8.58 6.84 11.92
N LEU A 29 -9.26 7.12 10.79
CA LEU A 29 -8.63 7.70 9.61
C LEU A 29 -8.03 9.07 9.89
N ASN A 30 -8.78 9.93 10.57
CA ASN A 30 -8.36 11.29 10.87
C ASN A 30 -7.16 11.30 11.80
N THR A 31 -7.16 10.41 12.81
CA THR A 31 -6.04 10.25 13.75
C THR A 31 -4.80 9.70 13.05
N ALA A 32 -4.95 8.67 12.20
CA ALA A 32 -3.82 8.09 11.46
C ALA A 32 -3.14 9.13 10.57
N ILE A 33 -3.93 9.89 9.82
CA ILE A 33 -3.43 10.92 8.92
C ILE A 33 -2.80 12.10 9.68
N GLN A 34 -3.44 12.53 10.77
CA GLN A 34 -2.90 13.61 11.59
C GLN A 34 -1.56 13.22 12.23
N LYS A 35 -1.42 11.96 12.65
CA LYS A 35 -0.19 11.41 13.20
C LYS A 35 0.94 11.31 12.17
N ALA A 36 0.59 10.92 10.93
CA ALA A 36 1.54 10.75 9.84
C ALA A 36 2.03 12.10 9.27
N CYS A 37 1.10 12.99 8.92
CA CYS A 37 1.40 14.18 8.12
C CYS A 37 1.24 15.51 8.86
N GLY A 38 0.76 15.54 10.10
CA GLY A 38 0.58 16.77 10.86
C GLY A 38 -0.24 17.82 10.10
N ALA A 39 0.42 18.87 9.59
CA ALA A 39 -0.21 19.94 8.81
C ALA A 39 -0.63 19.51 7.37
N ASN A 40 -0.09 18.41 6.84
CA ASN A 40 -0.26 17.97 5.45
C ASN A 40 -1.38 16.93 5.26
N LYS A 41 -2.51 17.08 5.96
CA LYS A 41 -3.63 16.11 5.96
C LYS A 41 -4.28 15.85 4.58
N GLY A 42 -4.21 16.83 3.68
CA GLY A 42 -4.82 16.76 2.35
C GLY A 42 -4.06 15.90 1.33
N LYS A 43 -2.83 15.45 1.64
CA LYS A 43 -2.02 14.66 0.71
C LYS A 43 -2.55 13.23 0.51
N PHE A 44 -3.23 12.67 1.51
CA PHE A 44 -3.78 11.31 1.44
C PHE A 44 -5.12 11.29 0.71
N THR A 45 -5.19 10.50 -0.35
CA THR A 45 -6.32 10.47 -1.29
C THR A 45 -7.01 9.11 -1.35
N VAL A 46 -6.28 8.02 -1.08
CA VAL A 46 -6.78 6.64 -1.22
C VAL A 46 -6.57 5.84 0.07
N ALA A 47 -7.55 5.03 0.44
CA ALA A 47 -7.44 4.04 1.50
C ALA A 47 -7.68 2.63 0.95
N LEU A 48 -6.80 1.69 1.32
CA LEU A 48 -6.87 0.28 1.00
C LEU A 48 -7.32 -0.47 2.25
N LEU A 49 -8.49 -1.10 2.16
CA LEU A 49 -9.16 -1.76 3.28
C LEU A 49 -9.42 -3.23 2.97
N HIS A 50 -9.33 -4.07 4.00
CA HIS A 50 -9.78 -5.46 3.91
C HIS A 50 -11.31 -5.50 3.98
N SER A 51 -11.95 -6.49 3.35
CA SER A 51 -13.43 -6.62 3.34
C SER A 51 -14.05 -6.55 4.73
N VAL A 52 -13.52 -7.29 5.70
CA VAL A 52 -13.97 -7.25 7.11
C VAL A 52 -13.96 -5.83 7.70
N VAL A 53 -12.90 -5.06 7.43
CA VAL A 53 -12.79 -3.66 7.89
C VAL A 53 -13.79 -2.77 7.17
N ALA A 54 -13.97 -2.99 5.87
CA ALA A 54 -14.98 -2.28 5.09
C ALA A 54 -16.40 -2.56 5.61
N THR A 55 -16.77 -3.82 5.86
CA THR A 55 -18.08 -4.21 6.39
C THR A 55 -18.35 -3.59 7.76
N ASN A 56 -17.35 -3.48 8.62
CA ASN A 56 -17.48 -2.77 9.90
C ASN A 56 -17.83 -1.29 9.70
N LEU A 57 -17.13 -0.61 8.77
CA LEU A 57 -17.42 0.78 8.43
C LEU A 57 -18.78 0.97 7.71
N GLU A 58 -19.24 -0.03 6.94
CA GLU A 58 -20.59 -0.06 6.34
C GLU A 58 -21.67 -0.12 7.42
N ASN A 59 -21.50 -0.98 8.42
CA ASN A 59 -22.44 -1.10 9.55
C ASN A 59 -22.54 0.22 10.34
N LEU A 60 -21.45 0.98 10.40
CA LEU A 60 -21.41 2.31 11.03
C LEU A 60 -21.91 3.44 10.11
N GLN A 61 -22.33 3.14 8.87
CA GLN A 61 -22.76 4.11 7.85
C GLN A 61 -21.69 5.17 7.52
N LEU A 62 -20.41 4.81 7.63
CA LEU A 62 -19.28 5.72 7.36
C LEU A 62 -18.75 5.63 5.93
N LEU A 63 -19.21 4.63 5.17
CA LEU A 63 -18.87 4.42 3.77
C LEU A 63 -20.00 4.89 2.87
N ASN A 64 -19.69 5.85 2.01
CA ASN A 64 -20.57 6.29 0.95
C ASN A 64 -20.07 5.74 -0.38
N TYR A 65 -20.77 4.73 -0.91
CA TYR A 65 -20.49 4.21 -2.25
C TYR A 65 -20.91 5.24 -3.30
N MET A 66 -20.05 5.45 -4.30
CA MET A 66 -20.40 6.35 -5.39
C MET A 66 -21.52 5.74 -6.21
N THR A 67 -22.55 6.53 -6.46
CA THR A 67 -23.71 6.13 -7.22
C THR A 67 -23.51 6.50 -8.69
N TYR A 68 -23.62 5.53 -9.59
CA TYR A 68 -23.73 5.81 -11.02
C TYR A 68 -25.20 5.77 -11.41
N THR A 69 -25.72 6.90 -11.88
CA THR A 69 -27.06 6.98 -12.45
C THR A 69 -26.94 6.82 -13.97
N ASP A 70 -27.42 5.68 -14.48
CA ASP A 70 -27.55 5.46 -15.92
C ASP A 70 -28.60 6.43 -16.51
N SER A 71 -28.58 6.66 -17.82
CA SER A 71 -29.45 7.60 -18.53
C SER A 71 -30.96 7.31 -18.37
N LYS A 72 -31.32 6.17 -17.76
CA LYS A 72 -32.68 5.74 -17.42
C LYS A 72 -33.07 5.96 -15.95
N GLY A 73 -32.23 6.63 -15.15
CA GLY A 73 -32.53 6.95 -13.75
C GLY A 73 -32.35 5.76 -12.78
N ILE A 74 -31.75 4.65 -13.23
CA ILE A 74 -31.41 3.52 -12.36
C ILE A 74 -30.04 3.82 -11.74
N THR A 75 -30.03 3.94 -10.41
CA THR A 75 -28.82 4.12 -9.63
C THR A 75 -28.21 2.76 -9.29
N ARG A 76 -26.93 2.57 -9.60
CA ARG A 76 -26.15 1.40 -9.16
C ARG A 76 -25.00 1.87 -8.28
N ASP A 77 -24.82 1.21 -7.15
CA ASP A 77 -23.68 1.47 -6.28
C ASP A 77 -22.42 0.89 -6.91
N LEU A 78 -21.40 1.74 -7.08
CA LEU A 78 -20.09 1.31 -7.53
C LEU A 78 -19.32 0.74 -6.33
N SER A 79 -18.47 -0.26 -6.57
CA SER A 79 -17.56 -0.81 -5.55
C SER A 79 -16.48 0.19 -5.08
N ILE A 80 -16.48 1.41 -5.63
CA ILE A 80 -15.60 2.50 -5.20
C ILE A 80 -16.38 3.37 -4.22
N GLY A 81 -16.00 3.24 -2.95
CA GLY A 81 -16.53 4.04 -1.85
C GLY A 81 -15.71 5.28 -1.55
N SER A 82 -16.29 6.17 -0.76
CA SER A 82 -15.59 7.27 -0.14
C SER A 82 -15.70 7.18 1.39
N TRP A 83 -14.59 7.43 2.09
CA TRP A 83 -14.53 7.56 3.55
C TRP A 83 -13.90 8.88 3.92
N ASN A 84 -14.69 9.76 4.53
CA ASN A 84 -14.29 11.14 4.87
C ASN A 84 -13.60 11.86 3.69
N GLY A 85 -14.14 11.70 2.46
CA GLY A 85 -13.64 12.34 1.24
C GLY A 85 -12.44 11.67 0.56
N ARG A 86 -12.04 10.47 1.00
CA ARG A 86 -10.96 9.66 0.37
C ARG A 86 -11.56 8.47 -0.35
N SER A 87 -11.03 8.13 -1.52
CA SER A 87 -11.46 6.95 -2.27
C SER A 87 -11.02 5.68 -1.57
N ILE A 88 -11.89 4.68 -1.52
CA ILE A 88 -11.59 3.37 -0.96
C ILE A 88 -11.49 2.34 -2.06
N ILE A 89 -10.50 1.47 -1.89
CA ILE A 89 -10.38 0.21 -2.63
C ILE A 89 -10.45 -0.91 -1.59
N VAL A 90 -11.44 -1.78 -1.75
CA VAL A 90 -11.62 -2.96 -0.90
C VAL A 90 -10.95 -4.15 -1.56
N SER A 91 -10.10 -4.86 -0.82
CA SER A 91 -9.42 -6.07 -1.30
C SER A 91 -9.13 -7.06 -0.17
N ASP A 92 -9.38 -8.34 -0.41
CA ASP A 92 -9.06 -9.43 0.53
C ASP A 92 -7.58 -9.82 0.52
N ALA A 93 -6.81 -9.36 -0.46
CA ALA A 93 -5.39 -9.69 -0.61
C ALA A 93 -4.45 -8.84 0.29
N LEU A 94 -5.02 -8.06 1.22
CA LEU A 94 -4.23 -7.24 2.14
C LEU A 94 -3.64 -8.08 3.28
N PRO A 95 -2.48 -7.67 3.84
CA PRO A 95 -1.82 -8.44 4.89
C PRO A 95 -2.68 -8.62 6.15
N THR A 96 -2.83 -9.88 6.57
CA THR A 96 -3.50 -10.25 7.81
C THR A 96 -2.57 -11.08 8.69
N LYS A 97 -2.70 -10.93 10.00
CA LYS A 97 -1.92 -11.70 10.98
C LYS A 97 -2.84 -12.25 12.06
N THR A 98 -2.96 -13.57 12.12
CA THR A 98 -3.71 -14.23 13.20
C THR A 98 -2.86 -14.32 14.45
N VAL A 99 -3.36 -13.78 15.56
CA VAL A 99 -2.70 -13.84 16.87
C VAL A 99 -3.57 -14.64 17.83
N LEU A 100 -2.95 -15.67 18.43
CA LEU A 100 -3.62 -16.54 19.40
C LEU A 100 -4.15 -15.69 20.57
N GLY A 101 -5.46 -15.75 20.83
CA GLY A 101 -6.12 -15.01 21.91
C GLY A 101 -6.57 -13.58 21.59
N LYS A 102 -6.19 -13.00 20.44
CA LYS A 102 -6.64 -11.67 20.00
C LYS A 102 -7.50 -11.69 18.73
N GLY A 103 -7.40 -12.74 17.91
CA GLY A 103 -8.10 -12.84 16.64
C GLY A 103 -7.23 -12.44 15.45
N THR A 104 -7.84 -12.04 14.35
CA THR A 104 -7.15 -11.64 13.12
C THR A 104 -6.88 -10.14 13.14
N ILE A 105 -5.61 -9.77 13.00
CA ILE A 105 -5.17 -8.38 12.86
C ILE A 105 -5.11 -8.06 11.37
N TYR A 106 -5.74 -6.95 10.98
CA TYR A 106 -5.78 -6.43 9.61
C TYR A 106 -4.85 -5.23 9.48
N THR A 107 -4.07 -5.18 8.39
CA THR A 107 -3.27 -4.01 8.04
C THR A 107 -3.94 -3.27 6.88
N SER A 108 -4.43 -2.06 7.16
CA SER A 108 -4.98 -1.15 6.16
C SER A 108 -3.93 -0.10 5.77
N TYR A 109 -3.85 0.25 4.49
CA TYR A 109 -2.91 1.26 3.99
C TYR A 109 -3.65 2.52 3.57
N ILE A 110 -3.06 3.67 3.87
CA ILE A 110 -3.54 4.98 3.40
C ILE A 110 -2.42 5.56 2.55
N LEU A 111 -2.74 5.85 1.30
CA LEU A 111 -1.82 6.35 0.30
C LEU A 111 -2.29 7.72 -0.18
N GLY A 112 -1.33 8.58 -0.47
CA GLY A 112 -1.57 9.82 -1.19
C GLY A 112 -1.02 9.78 -2.61
N GLU A 113 -1.32 10.86 -3.33
CA GLU A 113 -0.76 11.06 -4.66
C GLU A 113 0.77 11.15 -4.59
N GLY A 114 1.45 10.48 -5.52
CA GLY A 114 2.91 10.44 -5.55
C GLY A 114 3.57 9.53 -4.51
N ALA A 115 2.81 8.65 -3.83
CA ALA A 115 3.38 7.69 -2.89
C ALA A 115 4.41 6.73 -3.52
N PHE A 116 4.16 6.32 -4.77
CA PHE A 116 5.07 5.47 -5.53
C PHE A 116 5.31 6.08 -6.90
N PHE A 117 6.58 6.09 -7.31
CA PHE A 117 6.95 6.30 -8.70
C PHE A 117 6.95 4.98 -9.43
N TYR A 118 6.40 5.02 -10.63
CA TYR A 118 6.41 3.90 -11.55
C TYR A 118 7.03 4.35 -12.85
N GLU A 119 8.04 3.60 -13.30
CA GLU A 119 8.61 3.78 -14.61
C GLU A 119 8.75 2.44 -15.33
N ASN A 120 8.29 2.41 -16.59
CA ASN A 120 8.50 1.29 -17.47
C ASN A 120 9.73 1.56 -18.35
N ILE A 121 10.86 0.97 -17.98
CA ILE A 121 12.13 1.12 -18.69
C ILE A 121 12.09 0.40 -20.05
N GLY A 122 11.19 -0.58 -20.19
CA GLY A 122 11.13 -1.43 -21.37
C GLY A 122 12.27 -2.44 -21.42
N ALA A 123 12.13 -3.42 -22.32
CA ALA A 123 13.17 -4.40 -22.61
C ALA A 123 13.61 -4.24 -24.07
N LYS A 124 14.90 -4.45 -24.34
CA LYS A 124 15.45 -4.35 -25.71
C LYS A 124 14.74 -5.29 -26.70
N VAL A 125 14.46 -6.52 -26.26
CA VAL A 125 13.70 -7.53 -27.01
C VAL A 125 12.62 -8.09 -26.08
N PRO A 126 11.41 -7.50 -26.07
CA PRO A 126 10.36 -7.86 -25.12
C PRO A 126 9.71 -9.21 -25.43
N TYR A 127 9.61 -9.58 -26.70
CA TYR A 127 8.98 -10.81 -27.16
C TYR A 127 9.89 -11.51 -28.15
N GLU A 128 10.04 -12.82 -27.98
CA GLU A 128 10.87 -13.66 -28.83
C GLU A 128 10.29 -15.07 -28.86
N MET A 129 10.29 -15.69 -30.04
CA MET A 129 9.87 -17.08 -30.20
C MET A 129 11.09 -17.93 -30.51
N TYR A 130 11.22 -19.06 -29.81
CA TYR A 130 12.27 -20.04 -30.04
C TYR A 130 11.64 -21.41 -30.26
N ARG A 131 12.07 -22.08 -31.32
CA ARG A 131 11.66 -23.46 -31.61
C ARG A 131 12.74 -24.42 -31.15
N ASP A 132 12.38 -25.33 -30.26
CA ASP A 132 13.21 -26.47 -29.89
C ASP A 132 12.71 -27.74 -30.59
N PRO A 133 13.36 -28.17 -31.69
CA PRO A 133 12.97 -29.39 -32.40
C PRO A 133 13.36 -30.69 -31.65
N SER A 134 14.23 -30.62 -30.64
CA SER A 134 14.79 -31.80 -29.96
C SER A 134 13.93 -32.30 -28.80
N THR A 135 13.11 -31.42 -28.23
CA THR A 135 12.26 -31.72 -27.06
C THR A 135 10.82 -31.99 -27.51
N ASN A 136 10.20 -33.05 -26.99
CA ASN A 136 8.77 -33.39 -27.17
C ASN A 136 8.24 -33.40 -28.62
N GLY A 137 9.07 -33.72 -29.62
CA GLY A 137 8.65 -33.76 -31.04
C GLY A 137 8.55 -32.36 -31.71
N GLY A 138 9.12 -31.33 -31.07
CA GLY A 138 9.10 -29.94 -31.52
C GLY A 138 8.20 -29.08 -30.65
N SER A 139 8.78 -28.19 -29.85
CA SER A 139 8.06 -27.19 -29.05
C SER A 139 8.44 -25.77 -29.47
N ASP A 140 7.46 -24.87 -29.46
CA ASP A 140 7.68 -23.43 -29.64
C ASP A 140 7.50 -22.74 -28.29
N ILE A 141 8.53 -22.03 -27.83
CA ILE A 141 8.54 -21.29 -26.58
C ILE A 141 8.42 -19.80 -26.90
N LEU A 142 7.43 -19.14 -26.28
CA LEU A 142 7.31 -17.69 -26.30
C LEU A 142 7.97 -17.11 -25.05
N TYR A 143 9.05 -16.36 -25.24
CA TYR A 143 9.66 -15.55 -24.18
C TYR A 143 8.97 -14.19 -24.14
N SER A 144 8.56 -13.77 -22.94
CA SER A 144 8.14 -12.39 -22.67
C SER A 144 9.00 -11.79 -21.57
N ARG A 145 9.49 -10.57 -21.77
CA ARG A 145 10.41 -9.87 -20.87
C ARG A 145 9.87 -8.47 -20.59
N GLN A 146 9.72 -8.12 -19.32
CA GLN A 146 9.33 -6.79 -18.88
C GLN A 146 10.31 -6.29 -17.82
N ARG A 147 10.60 -4.98 -17.82
CA ARG A 147 11.41 -4.30 -16.82
C ARG A 147 10.64 -3.09 -16.31
N LYS A 148 10.37 -3.08 -15.02
CA LYS A 148 9.60 -2.05 -14.34
C LYS A 148 10.36 -1.61 -13.11
N VAL A 149 10.35 -0.32 -12.82
CA VAL A 149 10.85 0.23 -11.57
C VAL A 149 9.67 0.80 -10.81
N ILE A 150 9.55 0.36 -9.56
CA ILE A 150 8.60 0.90 -8.60
C ILE A 150 9.42 1.37 -7.42
N HIS A 151 9.26 2.63 -7.03
CA HIS A 151 10.05 3.22 -5.97
C HIS A 151 9.18 4.06 -5.04
N PRO A 152 9.17 3.79 -3.72
CA PRO A 152 8.42 4.61 -2.75
C PRO A 152 9.05 5.98 -2.58
N PHE A 153 8.24 7.03 -2.54
CA PHE A 153 8.70 8.39 -2.31
C PHE A 153 9.33 8.56 -0.92
N GLY A 154 10.49 9.22 -0.87
CA GLY A 154 11.17 9.57 0.39
C GLY A 154 12.08 8.49 0.96
N PHE A 155 12.27 7.37 0.26
CA PHE A 155 13.21 6.32 0.65
C PHE A 155 14.32 6.17 -0.38
N ASP A 156 15.52 5.81 0.07
CA ASP A 156 16.64 5.43 -0.78
C ASP A 156 16.95 3.94 -0.60
N TYR A 157 17.23 3.26 -1.70
CA TYR A 157 17.60 1.85 -1.71
C TYR A 157 19.12 1.71 -1.78
N VAL A 158 19.73 1.45 -0.62
CA VAL A 158 21.19 1.51 -0.40
C VAL A 158 21.90 0.19 -0.74
N LYS A 159 21.14 -0.90 -0.95
CA LYS A 159 21.67 -2.22 -1.36
C LYS A 159 22.77 -2.77 -0.43
N LYS A 160 22.63 -2.57 0.88
CA LYS A 160 23.65 -3.01 1.87
C LYS A 160 23.84 -4.53 1.89
N GLU A 161 22.74 -5.26 1.78
CA GLU A 161 22.65 -6.71 1.81
C GLU A 161 21.87 -7.16 0.57
N GLN A 162 22.55 -7.20 -0.58
CA GLN A 162 22.02 -7.71 -1.85
C GLN A 162 23.12 -8.50 -2.58
N ALA A 163 22.83 -9.75 -2.94
CA ALA A 163 23.82 -10.63 -3.58
C ALA A 163 23.88 -10.46 -5.11
N SER A 164 22.73 -10.22 -5.75
CA SER A 164 22.60 -10.10 -7.20
C SER A 164 22.63 -8.64 -7.64
N LEU A 165 22.57 -8.35 -8.95
CA LEU A 165 22.46 -6.97 -9.47
C LEU A 165 21.03 -6.40 -9.37
N SER A 166 20.02 -7.27 -9.35
CA SER A 166 18.60 -6.91 -9.29
C SER A 166 18.01 -7.50 -8.02
N PRO A 167 17.40 -6.69 -7.14
CA PRO A 167 16.93 -7.17 -5.84
C PRO A 167 15.90 -8.28 -6.00
N GLU A 168 16.01 -9.31 -5.15
CA GLU A 168 14.98 -10.32 -4.97
C GLU A 168 13.96 -9.86 -3.91
N ASP A 169 12.82 -10.55 -3.82
CA ASP A 169 11.75 -10.19 -2.86
C ASP A 169 12.27 -10.17 -1.41
N THR A 170 13.15 -11.11 -1.07
CA THR A 170 13.81 -11.18 0.24
C THR A 170 14.73 -9.97 0.50
N ASP A 171 15.38 -9.45 -0.54
CA ASP A 171 16.23 -8.26 -0.44
C ASP A 171 15.40 -6.98 -0.26
N LEU A 172 14.20 -6.93 -0.84
CA LEU A 172 13.25 -5.82 -0.71
C LEU A 172 12.57 -5.82 0.66
N GLU A 173 12.27 -6.98 1.23
CA GLU A 173 11.72 -7.11 2.58
C GLU A 173 12.71 -6.69 3.67
N ASN A 174 14.02 -6.82 3.40
CA ASN A 174 15.05 -6.54 4.39
C ASN A 174 15.12 -5.04 4.72
N PRO A 175 14.82 -4.62 5.97
CA PRO A 175 14.88 -3.22 6.37
C PRO A 175 16.30 -2.63 6.31
N ALA A 176 17.36 -3.44 6.32
CA ALA A 176 18.74 -2.93 6.24
C ALA A 176 19.05 -2.25 4.90
N ASN A 177 18.31 -2.60 3.84
CA ASN A 177 18.52 -2.08 2.48
C ASN A 177 17.85 -0.73 2.21
N TRP A 178 17.07 -0.21 3.16
CA TRP A 178 16.27 1.00 2.99
C TRP A 178 16.66 2.08 4.01
N GLU A 179 16.96 3.26 3.48
CA GLU A 179 17.17 4.48 4.26
C GLU A 179 16.17 5.55 3.82
N LEU A 180 16.01 6.61 4.62
CA LEU A 180 15.22 7.77 4.21
C LEU A 180 16.11 8.68 3.38
N VAL A 181 15.52 9.37 2.39
CA VAL A 181 16.24 10.36 1.59
C VAL A 181 16.76 11.47 2.49
N PHE A 182 18.00 11.90 2.26
CA PHE A 182 18.61 13.06 2.90
C PHE A 182 18.64 14.24 1.92
N ASP A 183 18.51 15.46 2.44
CA ASP A 183 18.69 16.68 1.65
C ASP A 183 20.18 16.94 1.35
N SER A 184 20.46 18.00 0.58
CA SER A 184 21.84 18.40 0.26
C SER A 184 22.68 18.83 1.47
N GLU A 185 22.06 18.98 2.64
CA GLU A 185 22.66 19.39 3.91
C GLU A 185 22.71 18.23 4.93
N ASP A 186 22.53 16.98 4.47
CA ASP A 186 22.51 15.74 5.28
C ASP A 186 21.38 15.68 6.34
N ASN A 187 20.32 16.49 6.21
CA ASN A 187 19.14 16.34 7.05
C ASN A 187 18.18 15.31 6.44
N PRO A 188 17.62 14.40 7.25
CA PRO A 188 16.62 13.47 6.76
C PRO A 188 15.38 14.25 6.29
N ILE A 189 14.78 13.79 5.18
CA ILE A 189 13.51 14.31 4.69
C ILE A 189 12.48 14.36 5.81
N ASP A 190 11.68 15.43 5.84
CA ASP A 190 10.56 15.50 6.78
C ASP A 190 9.57 14.37 6.45
N VAL A 191 9.42 13.47 7.42
CA VAL A 191 8.51 12.32 7.34
C VAL A 191 7.08 12.75 7.03
N SER A 192 6.68 13.97 7.41
CA SER A 192 5.34 14.51 7.12
C SER A 192 5.02 14.66 5.63
N LEU A 193 6.06 14.63 4.78
CA LEU A 193 5.93 14.72 3.33
C LEU A 193 5.62 13.38 2.68
N ILE A 194 5.90 12.26 3.36
CA ILE A 194 5.75 10.91 2.82
C ILE A 194 4.27 10.52 2.87
N PRO A 195 3.59 10.35 1.74
CA PRO A 195 2.15 10.13 1.72
C PRO A 195 1.82 8.63 1.84
N ILE A 196 2.41 7.95 2.82
CA ILE A 196 2.21 6.50 3.07
C ILE A 196 2.02 6.26 4.57
N ALA A 197 0.82 5.88 4.99
CA ALA A 197 0.53 5.50 6.37
C ALA A 197 -0.15 4.13 6.44
N ARG A 198 -0.07 3.47 7.59
CA ARG A 198 -0.79 2.21 7.84
C ARG A 198 -1.55 2.24 9.16
N ILE A 199 -2.68 1.53 9.18
CA ILE A 199 -3.50 1.27 10.36
C ILE A 199 -3.49 -0.23 10.62
N ILE A 200 -3.24 -0.61 11.87
CA ILE A 200 -3.29 -2.00 12.33
C ILE A 200 -4.47 -2.13 13.31
N SER A 201 -5.47 -2.94 12.97
CA SER A 201 -6.72 -3.10 13.76
C SER A 201 -7.21 -4.55 13.81
N LEU A 202 -8.22 -4.85 14.64
CA LEU A 202 -8.88 -6.17 14.71
C LEU A 202 -10.09 -6.32 13.77
N GLY A 203 -10.34 -5.32 12.92
CA GLY A 203 -11.50 -5.17 12.04
C GLY A 203 -11.95 -3.73 12.00
#